data_AF-A0A1F7X0D5-F1
#
_entry.id   AF-A0A1F7X0D5-F1
#
_cell.length_a   1.000
_cell.length_b   1.000
_cell.length_c   1.000
_cell.angle_alpha   90.00
_cell.angle_beta   90.00
_cell.angle_gamma   90.00
#
_symmetry.space_group_name_H-M   'P 1'
#
loop_
_entity.id
_entity.type
_entity.pdbx_description
1 polymer ?
#
loop_
_entity_poly.entity_id
_entity_poly.type
_entity_poly.pdbx_seq_one_letter_code
_entity_poly.pdbx_strand_id
1 'polypeptide(L)'
;MLFLSTELFFSLSLVFSAVLSPILIMPALAAESESRKHEIDIFVDKAMDKDPSTAGMIKAMDEGEKLWDAELNKYYKLLSEKMDKESKAELKKAQLAWITFRDAEFAMIADIYSKQEGTMYRVIAVSLRMEVVKRRALDLKNLYQELFVIK
;
A
#
# COMPACT_ATOMS: atom_id res chain seq x y z
N MET A 1 -35.84 32.69 -49.25
CA MET A 1 -36.19 34.11 -49.38
C MET A 1 -36.73 34.57 -48.03
N LEU A 2 -35.96 35.40 -47.33
CA LEU A 2 -36.34 36.39 -46.31
C LEU A 2 -37.04 35.93 -45.00
N PHE A 3 -36.20 35.72 -43.98
CA PHE A 3 -36.11 36.44 -42.70
C PHE A 3 -37.34 37.12 -42.05
N LEU A 4 -37.41 36.87 -40.73
CA LEU A 4 -37.72 37.79 -39.61
C LEU A 4 -39.14 38.34 -39.48
N SER A 5 -39.80 37.89 -38.41
CA SER A 5 -40.85 38.66 -37.75
C SER A 5 -40.36 39.07 -36.35
N THR A 6 -40.23 40.39 -36.16
CA THR A 6 -40.88 41.20 -35.10
C THR A 6 -40.51 40.89 -33.63
N GLU A 7 -40.27 41.82 -32.72
CA GLU A 7 -40.48 43.27 -32.67
C GLU A 7 -39.56 43.84 -31.57
N LEU A 8 -39.31 45.13 -31.68
CA LEU A 8 -38.42 45.93 -30.86
C LEU A 8 -39.23 46.70 -29.81
N PHE A 9 -39.11 46.42 -28.49
CA PHE A 9 -39.60 47.36 -27.46
C PHE A 9 -38.71 47.41 -26.20
N PHE A 10 -37.98 48.53 -26.12
CA PHE A 10 -37.61 49.32 -24.94
C PHE A 10 -38.14 48.87 -23.57
N SER A 11 -37.27 48.64 -22.60
CA SER A 11 -36.85 49.67 -21.63
C SER A 11 -36.24 49.09 -20.34
N LEU A 12 -35.18 49.78 -19.93
CA LEU A 12 -34.40 49.68 -18.70
C LEU A 12 -35.26 49.75 -17.43
N SER A 13 -35.09 48.84 -16.46
CA SER A 13 -35.19 49.12 -15.01
C SER A 13 -34.85 47.91 -14.12
N LEU A 14 -33.75 48.06 -13.38
CA LEU A 14 -33.44 47.56 -12.04
C LEU A 14 -33.88 46.17 -11.55
N VAL A 15 -32.84 45.35 -11.33
CA VAL A 15 -32.54 44.60 -10.08
C VAL A 15 -33.67 43.76 -9.47
N PHE A 16 -33.66 42.46 -9.76
CA PHE A 16 -33.97 41.44 -8.76
C PHE A 16 -32.75 40.55 -8.57
N SER A 17 -32.19 40.61 -7.37
CA SER A 17 -30.99 39.94 -6.92
C SER A 17 -31.00 38.46 -7.29
N ALA A 18 -30.02 38.04 -8.09
CA ALA A 18 -29.60 36.64 -8.09
C ALA A 18 -29.08 36.33 -6.68
N VAL A 19 -29.84 35.53 -5.92
CA VAL A 19 -29.27 34.83 -4.78
C VAL A 19 -28.28 33.83 -5.37
N LEU A 20 -27.04 34.31 -5.48
CA LEU A 20 -25.86 33.51 -5.76
C LEU A 20 -25.77 32.50 -4.63
N SER A 21 -26.37 31.32 -4.82
CA SER A 21 -26.11 30.17 -3.97
C SER A 21 -24.61 29.89 -4.10
N PRO A 22 -23.80 30.06 -3.04
CA PRO A 22 -22.43 29.60 -3.12
C PRO A 22 -22.52 28.08 -3.09
N ILE A 23 -22.25 27.45 -4.24
CA ILE A 23 -21.73 26.10 -4.24
C ILE A 23 -20.51 26.18 -3.33
N LEU A 24 -20.68 25.66 -2.11
CA LEU A 24 -19.58 25.41 -1.21
C LEU A 24 -18.73 24.37 -1.95
N ILE A 25 -17.76 24.84 -2.73
CA ILE A 25 -16.65 24.00 -3.18
C ILE A 25 -15.92 23.71 -1.87
N MET A 26 -16.34 22.66 -1.18
CA MET A 26 -15.47 22.01 -0.21
C MET A 26 -14.23 21.66 -1.02
N PRO A 27 -13.06 22.25 -0.73
CA PRO A 27 -11.84 21.66 -1.22
C PRO A 27 -11.83 20.28 -0.60
N ALA A 28 -12.00 19.25 -1.43
CA ALA A 28 -11.63 17.92 -1.02
C ALA A 28 -10.19 18.05 -0.54
N LEU A 29 -9.99 17.88 0.76
CA LEU A 29 -8.68 17.67 1.33
C LEU A 29 -8.24 16.30 0.81
N ALA A 30 -7.83 16.25 -0.46
CA ALA A 30 -6.95 15.23 -0.97
C ALA A 30 -5.55 15.51 -0.43
N ALA A 31 -5.43 15.57 0.90
CA ALA A 31 -4.22 15.08 1.53
C ALA A 31 -4.35 13.56 1.45
N GLU A 32 -4.13 13.02 0.25
CA GLU A 32 -3.69 11.65 0.13
C GLU A 32 -2.42 11.64 0.98
N SER A 33 -2.49 11.04 2.17
CA SER A 33 -1.29 10.88 2.99
C SER A 33 -0.38 10.01 2.14
N GLU A 34 0.56 10.61 1.41
CA GLU A 34 1.66 9.89 0.82
C GLU A 34 2.36 9.20 1.98
N SER A 35 1.97 7.95 2.26
CA SER A 35 2.64 7.16 3.27
C SER A 35 4.07 7.06 2.77
N ARG A 36 5.01 7.70 3.48
CA ARG A 36 6.40 7.72 3.06
C ARG A 36 6.82 6.28 2.76
N LYS A 37 7.25 6.04 1.52
CA LYS A 37 7.68 4.72 1.06
C LYS A 37 8.74 4.17 2.01
N HIS A 38 8.62 2.90 2.38
CA HIS A 38 9.56 2.29 3.33
C HIS A 38 10.96 2.22 2.71
N GLU A 39 12.01 2.35 3.52
CA GLU A 39 13.40 2.32 3.04
C GLU A 39 13.74 1.01 2.30
N ILE A 40 13.16 -0.11 2.73
CA ILE A 40 13.29 -1.41 2.06
C ILE A 40 12.65 -1.38 0.66
N ASP A 41 11.49 -0.73 0.50
CA ASP A 41 10.86 -0.62 -0.83
C ASP A 41 11.68 0.30 -1.74
N ILE A 42 12.28 1.37 -1.20
CA ILE A 42 13.21 2.24 -1.94
C ILE A 42 14.45 1.45 -2.38
N PHE A 43 14.96 0.54 -1.55
CA PHE A 43 16.05 -0.35 -1.91
C PHE A 43 15.66 -1.27 -3.08
N VAL A 44 14.47 -1.88 -3.03
CA VAL A 44 13.98 -2.78 -4.09
C VAL A 44 13.86 -2.02 -5.42
N ASP A 45 13.26 -0.83 -5.43
CA ASP A 45 13.16 -0.01 -6.64
C ASP A 45 14.55 0.23 -7.26
N LYS A 46 15.51 0.68 -6.44
CA LYS A 46 16.87 0.97 -6.90
C LYS A 46 17.58 -0.28 -7.43
N ALA A 47 17.33 -1.44 -6.82
CA ALA A 47 17.90 -2.71 -7.26
C ALA A 47 17.30 -3.14 -8.62
N MET A 48 16.00 -2.91 -8.84
CA MET A 48 15.33 -3.14 -10.12
C MET A 48 15.81 -2.18 -11.20
N ASP A 49 15.96 -0.88 -10.90
CA ASP A 49 16.47 0.12 -11.85
C ASP A 49 17.91 -0.19 -12.29
N LYS A 50 18.71 -0.75 -11.37
CA LYS A 50 20.09 -1.15 -11.64
C LYS A 50 20.18 -2.36 -12.59
N ASP A 51 19.23 -3.27 -12.52
CA ASP A 51 19.15 -4.44 -13.40
C ASP A 51 17.68 -4.71 -13.81
N PRO A 52 17.21 -4.07 -14.89
CA PRO A 52 15.82 -4.19 -15.34
C PRO A 52 15.53 -5.52 -16.06
N SER A 53 16.49 -6.45 -16.11
CA SER A 53 16.24 -7.79 -16.64
C SER A 53 15.29 -8.56 -15.72
N THR A 54 14.62 -9.59 -16.25
CA THR A 54 13.76 -10.44 -15.40
C THR A 54 14.51 -11.10 -14.25
N ALA A 55 15.77 -11.49 -14.48
CA ALA A 55 16.62 -12.06 -13.43
C ALA A 55 16.98 -11.03 -12.36
N GLY A 56 17.29 -9.79 -12.77
CA GLY A 56 17.56 -8.67 -11.88
C GLY A 56 16.36 -8.31 -11.01
N MET A 57 15.17 -8.22 -11.61
CA MET A 57 13.93 -7.98 -10.88
C MET A 57 13.61 -9.09 -9.86
N ILE A 58 13.79 -10.36 -10.23
CA ILE A 58 13.61 -11.48 -9.30
C ILE A 58 14.56 -11.35 -8.11
N LYS A 59 15.83 -11.09 -8.39
CA LYS A 59 16.85 -10.93 -7.36
C LYS A 59 16.54 -9.75 -6.42
N ALA A 60 16.10 -8.62 -6.96
CA ALA A 60 15.71 -7.46 -6.16
C ALA A 60 14.57 -7.79 -5.19
N MET A 61 13.54 -8.51 -5.67
CA MET A 61 12.41 -8.94 -4.82
C MET A 61 12.84 -9.96 -3.76
N ASP A 62 13.69 -10.93 -4.10
CA ASP A 62 14.21 -11.91 -3.13
C ASP A 62 15.09 -11.24 -2.05
N GLU A 63 15.88 -10.22 -2.41
CA GLU A 63 16.64 -9.41 -1.44
C GLU A 63 15.70 -8.55 -0.58
N GLY A 64 14.66 -7.97 -1.17
CA GLY A 64 13.61 -7.26 -0.46
C GLY A 64 12.87 -8.15 0.55
N GLU A 65 12.50 -9.38 0.17
CA GLU A 65 11.86 -10.37 1.06
C GLU A 65 12.74 -10.65 2.29
N LYS A 66 14.05 -10.82 2.11
CA LYS A 66 15.00 -11.03 3.22
C LYS A 66 15.09 -9.83 4.15
N LEU A 67 15.11 -8.62 3.60
CA LEU A 67 15.12 -7.39 4.40
C LEU A 67 13.82 -7.22 5.19
N TRP A 68 12.68 -7.52 4.56
CA TRP A 68 11.39 -7.51 5.23
C TRP A 68 11.27 -8.57 6.33
N ASP A 69 11.80 -9.78 6.12
CA ASP A 69 11.87 -10.81 7.15
C ASP A 69 12.76 -10.39 8.33
N ALA A 70 13.87 -9.69 8.07
CA ALA A 70 14.70 -9.12 9.12
C ALA A 70 13.95 -8.06 9.95
N GLU A 71 13.19 -7.17 9.29
CA GLU A 71 12.38 -6.14 9.97
C GLU A 71 11.23 -6.76 10.78
N LEU A 72 10.58 -7.80 10.24
CA LEU A 72 9.60 -8.61 10.95
C LEU A 72 10.20 -9.19 12.24
N ASN A 73 11.34 -9.87 12.13
CA ASN A 73 11.99 -10.52 13.28
C ASN A 73 12.46 -9.49 14.32
N LYS A 74 12.89 -8.31 13.90
CA LYS A 74 13.21 -7.18 14.78
C LYS A 74 12.00 -6.78 15.62
N TYR A 75 10.84 -6.51 15.01
CA TYR A 75 9.66 -6.09 15.77
C TYR A 75 9.04 -7.22 16.59
N TYR A 76 9.09 -8.46 16.12
CA TYR A 76 8.71 -9.62 16.94
C TYR A 76 9.52 -9.69 18.25
N LYS A 77 10.84 -9.49 18.18
CA LYS A 77 11.73 -9.46 19.36
C LYS A 77 11.40 -8.30 20.29
N LEU A 78 11.27 -7.08 19.74
CA LEU A 78 10.95 -5.88 20.51
C LEU A 78 9.62 -6.00 21.26
N LEU A 79 8.57 -6.54 20.61
CA LEU A 79 7.29 -6.84 21.27
C LEU A 79 7.48 -7.88 22.38
N SER A 80 8.17 -8.97 22.08
CA SER A 80 8.42 -10.09 23.01
C SER A 80 9.24 -9.72 24.25
N GLU A 81 10.00 -8.63 24.20
CA GLU A 81 10.79 -8.11 25.32
C GLU A 81 9.99 -7.18 26.23
N LYS A 82 8.97 -6.49 25.69
CA LYS A 82 8.15 -5.54 26.45
C LYS A 82 6.84 -6.11 26.99
N MET A 83 6.33 -7.19 26.38
CA MET A 83 5.09 -7.84 26.79
C MET A 83 5.26 -8.72 28.03
N ASP A 84 4.19 -8.83 28.83
CA ASP A 84 4.10 -9.82 29.91
C ASP A 84 4.12 -11.27 29.38
N LYS A 85 4.19 -12.24 30.30
CA LYS A 85 4.31 -13.65 29.97
C LYS A 85 3.13 -14.19 29.15
N GLU A 86 1.91 -13.76 29.44
CA GLU A 86 0.68 -14.23 28.81
C GLU A 86 0.57 -13.64 27.40
N SER A 87 0.73 -12.32 27.27
CA SER A 87 0.75 -11.61 25.99
C SER A 87 1.85 -12.12 25.05
N LYS A 88 3.04 -12.42 25.59
CA LYS A 88 4.14 -13.02 24.83
C LYS A 88 3.82 -14.43 24.32
N ALA A 89 3.08 -15.23 25.10
CA ALA A 89 2.66 -16.56 24.68
C ALA A 89 1.67 -16.49 23.50
N GLU A 90 0.71 -15.57 23.55
CA GLU A 90 -0.24 -15.36 22.45
C GLU A 90 0.46 -14.75 21.21
N LEU A 91 1.42 -13.83 21.37
CA LEU A 91 2.23 -13.33 20.25
C LEU A 91 2.97 -14.48 19.53
N LYS A 92 3.61 -15.38 20.30
CA LYS A 92 4.31 -16.54 19.75
C LYS A 92 3.35 -17.46 19.00
N LYS A 93 2.19 -17.75 19.58
CA LYS A 93 1.16 -18.60 18.98
C LYS A 93 0.65 -18.00 17.66
N ALA A 94 0.33 -16.72 17.65
CA ALA A 94 -0.07 -16.01 16.43
C ALA A 94 1.03 -16.03 15.36
N GLN A 95 2.29 -15.86 15.76
CA GLN A 95 3.43 -15.91 14.83
C GLN A 95 3.64 -17.29 14.21
N LEU A 96 3.49 -18.38 14.99
CA LEU A 96 3.58 -19.75 14.45
C LEU A 96 2.43 -20.06 13.48
N ALA A 97 1.22 -19.61 13.80
CA ALA A 97 0.08 -19.74 12.88
C ALA A 97 0.31 -18.94 11.59
N TRP A 98 0.86 -17.73 11.69
CA TRP A 98 1.22 -16.93 10.52
C TRP A 98 2.29 -17.59 9.64
N ILE A 99 3.30 -18.25 10.22
CA ILE A 99 4.31 -19.01 9.45
C ILE A 99 3.62 -20.12 8.64
N THR A 100 2.68 -20.85 9.26
CA THR A 100 1.91 -21.90 8.58
C THR A 100 1.10 -21.33 7.42
N PHE A 101 0.45 -20.18 7.63
CA PHE A 101 -0.24 -19.44 6.57
C PHE A 101 0.71 -19.02 5.45
N ARG A 102 1.85 -18.39 5.78
CA ARG A 102 2.85 -17.92 4.80
C ARG A 102 3.33 -19.06 3.92
N ASP A 103 3.64 -20.21 4.52
CA ASP A 103 4.16 -21.36 3.77
C ASP A 103 3.09 -21.93 2.83
N ALA A 104 1.82 -21.96 3.25
CA ALA A 104 0.70 -22.35 2.39
C ALA A 104 0.46 -21.34 1.26
N GLU A 105 0.50 -20.05 1.57
CA GLU A 105 0.36 -18.96 0.59
C GLU A 105 1.48 -19.03 -0.46
N PHE A 106 2.72 -19.27 -0.04
CA PHE A 106 3.87 -19.42 -0.92
C PHE A 106 3.73 -20.64 -1.83
N ALA A 107 3.24 -21.76 -1.30
CA ALA A 107 2.96 -22.95 -2.11
C ALA A 107 1.87 -22.70 -3.16
N MET A 108 0.78 -22.00 -2.78
CA MET A 108 -0.27 -21.60 -3.71
C MET A 108 0.26 -20.68 -4.81
N ILE A 109 1.02 -19.64 -4.44
CA ILE A 109 1.64 -18.72 -5.41
C ILE A 109 2.54 -19.50 -6.37
N ALA A 110 3.40 -20.38 -5.85
CA ALA A 110 4.28 -21.20 -6.69
C ALA A 110 3.48 -22.06 -7.67
N ASP A 111 2.43 -22.74 -7.22
CA ASP A 111 1.58 -23.58 -8.08
C ASP A 111 0.90 -22.78 -9.20
N ILE A 112 0.24 -21.66 -8.85
CA ILE A 112 -0.51 -20.83 -9.81
C ILE A 112 0.41 -20.25 -10.88
N TYR A 113 1.55 -19.68 -10.47
CA TYR A 113 2.43 -18.95 -11.37
C TYR A 113 3.40 -19.85 -12.15
N SER A 114 3.67 -21.08 -11.67
CA SER A 114 4.44 -22.07 -12.43
C SER A 114 3.75 -22.55 -13.71
N LYS A 115 2.42 -22.40 -13.77
CA LYS A 115 1.58 -22.81 -14.90
C LYS A 115 1.41 -21.72 -15.96
N GLN A 116 1.98 -20.53 -15.75
CA GLN A 116 1.85 -19.40 -16.67
C GLN A 116 3.05 -19.33 -17.63
N GLU A 117 2.80 -18.89 -18.86
CA GLU A 117 3.84 -18.71 -19.87
C GLU A 117 4.45 -17.31 -19.81
N GLY A 118 5.78 -17.22 -19.93
CA GLY A 118 6.51 -15.95 -19.90
C GLY A 118 7.22 -15.69 -18.57
N THR A 119 8.40 -15.09 -18.65
CA THR A 119 9.27 -14.91 -17.48
C THR A 119 8.74 -13.88 -16.49
N MET A 120 7.85 -12.98 -16.93
CA MET A 120 7.27 -11.94 -16.07
C MET A 120 6.42 -12.52 -14.93
N TYR A 121 5.75 -13.65 -15.14
CA TYR A 121 5.00 -14.32 -14.08
C TYR A 121 5.87 -14.80 -12.92
N ARG A 122 7.17 -15.05 -13.16
CA ARG A 122 8.13 -15.37 -12.10
C ARG A 122 8.42 -14.16 -11.22
N VAL A 123 8.52 -12.97 -11.81
CA VAL A 123 8.68 -11.70 -11.07
C VAL A 123 7.44 -11.43 -10.22
N ILE A 124 6.24 -11.65 -10.78
CA ILE A 124 4.99 -11.49 -10.04
C ILE A 124 4.97 -12.44 -8.84
N ALA A 125 5.34 -13.71 -9.01
CA ALA A 125 5.36 -14.69 -7.93
C ALA A 125 6.27 -14.27 -6.76
N VAL A 126 7.51 -13.83 -7.03
CA VAL A 126 8.42 -13.39 -5.95
C VAL A 126 8.00 -12.05 -5.33
N SER A 127 7.41 -11.15 -6.12
CA SER A 127 6.84 -9.89 -5.59
C SER A 127 5.70 -10.17 -4.61
N LEU A 128 4.79 -11.08 -4.93
CA LEU A 128 3.70 -11.48 -4.03
C LEU A 128 4.23 -12.10 -2.73
N ARG A 129 5.25 -12.95 -2.81
CA ARG A 129 5.90 -13.54 -1.63
C ARG A 129 6.50 -12.47 -0.72
N MET A 130 7.24 -11.52 -1.29
CA MET A 130 7.80 -10.39 -0.55
C MET A 130 6.71 -9.57 0.14
N GLU A 131 5.60 -9.29 -0.55
CA GLU A 131 4.48 -8.50 0.00
C GLU A 131 3.77 -9.19 1.18
N VAL A 132 3.70 -10.52 1.21
CA VAL A 132 3.18 -11.28 2.37
C VAL A 132 4.06 -11.04 3.61
N VAL A 133 5.38 -11.08 3.44
CA VAL A 133 6.34 -10.86 4.55
C VAL A 133 6.32 -9.39 5.01
N LYS A 134 6.31 -8.46 4.06
CA LYS A 134 6.22 -7.01 4.32
C LYS A 134 5.00 -6.65 5.15
N ARG A 135 3.81 -7.13 4.77
CA ARG A 135 2.58 -6.86 5.52
C ARG A 135 2.71 -7.27 6.98
N ARG A 136 3.23 -8.47 7.25
CA ARG A 136 3.44 -8.93 8.63
C ARG A 136 4.48 -8.10 9.39
N ALA A 137 5.56 -7.69 8.72
CA ALA A 137 6.56 -6.80 9.32
C ALA A 137 5.92 -5.47 9.77
N LEU A 138 5.08 -4.88 8.90
CA LEU A 138 4.37 -3.65 9.19
C LEU A 138 3.31 -3.81 10.29
N ASP A 139 2.57 -4.92 10.33
CA ASP A 139 1.62 -5.21 11.41
C ASP A 139 2.32 -5.22 12.78
N LEU A 140 3.45 -5.93 12.89
CA LEU A 140 4.21 -6.00 14.14
C LEU A 140 4.85 -4.66 14.50
N LYS A 141 5.33 -3.91 13.51
CA LYS A 141 5.86 -2.56 13.68
C LYS A 141 4.81 -1.61 14.24
N ASN A 142 3.63 -1.57 13.62
CA ASN A 142 2.54 -0.68 14.00
C ASN A 142 2.07 -1.01 15.42
N LEU A 143 1.87 -2.29 15.73
CA LEU A 143 1.53 -2.75 17.08
C LEU A 143 2.58 -2.29 18.12
N TYR A 144 3.87 -2.41 17.80
CA TYR A 144 4.92 -1.94 18.69
C TYR A 144 4.89 -0.43 18.89
N GLN A 145 4.67 0.33 17.80
CA GLN A 145 4.62 1.79 17.85
C GLN A 145 3.43 2.28 18.68
N GLU A 146 2.24 1.71 18.47
CA GLU A 146 1.02 2.05 19.21
C GLU A 146 1.15 1.76 20.71
N LEU A 147 1.76 0.64 21.09
CA LEU A 147 1.86 0.26 22.50
C LEU A 147 3.01 0.94 23.25
N PHE A 148 4.11 1.27 22.56
CA PHE A 148 5.37 1.59 23.24
C PHE A 148 6.10 2.86 22.76
N VAL A 149 5.64 3.52 21.69
CA VAL A 149 6.31 4.71 21.13
C VAL A 149 5.38 5.91 21.09
N ILE A 150 4.19 5.75 20.52
CA ILE A 150 3.21 6.81 20.34
C ILE A 150 2.34 6.84 21.60
N LYS A 151 2.65 7.75 22.52
CA LYS A 151 1.82 8.10 23.68
C LYS A 151 1.35 9.54 23.58
#